data_AF-A0A6V7IF47-F1
#
_entry.id   AF-A0A6V7IF47-F1
#
_cell.length_a   1.000
_cell.length_b   1.000
_cell.length_c   1.000
_cell.angle_alpha   90.00
_cell.angle_beta   90.00
_cell.angle_gamma   90.00
#
_symmetry.space_group_name_H-M   'P 1'
#
loop_
_entity.id
_entity.type
_entity.pdbx_description
1 polymer ?
#
loop_
_entity_poly.entity_id
_entity_poly.type
_entity_poly.pdbx_seq_one_letter_code
_entity_poly.pdbx_strand_id
1 'polypeptide(L)'
;YILADEGYDVWMGNARGSKYSREHKKLSVLDKEYWSFSWHEIGVFDLPSMIDYVIEKTGSSKIFYVGHSQGTTSFFVMASEKPEYNDKIEAMFALAPVAFMANMRSPLFQILSQFEDILH
;
A
#
# COMPACT_ATOMS: atom_id res chain seq x y z
N TYR A 1 3.68 13.67 -18.50
CA TYR A 1 3.16 12.87 -17.37
C TYR A 1 1.74 13.37 -17.12
N ILE A 2 0.67 12.68 -17.55
CA ILE A 2 -0.68 13.30 -17.66
C ILE A 2 -1.10 14.06 -16.40
N LEU A 3 -1.04 13.46 -15.20
CA LEU A 3 -1.43 14.16 -13.97
C LEU A 3 -0.52 15.36 -13.64
N ALA A 4 0.79 15.27 -13.87
CA ALA A 4 1.69 16.40 -13.66
C ALA A 4 1.48 17.50 -14.71
N ASP A 5 1.21 17.11 -15.97
CA ASP A 5 0.93 18.02 -17.07
C ASP A 5 -0.40 18.77 -16.84
N GLU A 6 -1.36 18.13 -16.17
CA GLU A 6 -2.62 18.72 -15.69
C GLU A 6 -2.48 19.50 -14.36
N GLY A 7 -1.25 19.69 -13.87
CA GLY A 7 -0.96 20.57 -12.73
C GLY A 7 -1.05 19.94 -11.34
N TYR A 8 -1.17 18.61 -11.23
CA TYR A 8 -1.10 17.91 -9.95
C TYR A 8 0.35 17.76 -9.47
N ASP A 9 0.57 17.90 -8.17
CA ASP A 9 1.80 17.47 -7.52
C ASP A 9 1.77 15.96 -7.28
N VAL A 10 2.59 15.20 -8.02
CA VAL A 10 2.49 13.73 -8.10
C VAL A 10 3.57 13.06 -7.25
N TRP A 11 3.11 12.28 -6.27
CA TRP A 11 3.96 11.48 -5.38
C TRP A 11 3.78 9.98 -5.65
N MET A 12 4.90 9.25 -5.79
CA MET A 12 4.89 7.80 -6.06
C MET A 12 5.52 7.03 -4.89
N GLY A 13 4.66 6.39 -4.08
CA GLY A 13 5.09 5.57 -2.94
C GLY A 13 5.79 4.28 -3.35
N ASN A 14 6.73 3.83 -2.52
CA ASN A 14 7.37 2.51 -2.64
C ASN A 14 7.21 1.72 -1.34
N ALA A 15 6.44 0.64 -1.39
CA ALA A 15 6.23 -0.24 -0.24
C ALA A 15 7.53 -0.93 0.20
N ARG A 16 7.65 -1.23 1.50
CA ARG A 16 8.76 -2.00 2.09
C ARG A 16 9.05 -3.29 1.32
N GLY A 17 10.33 -3.63 1.19
CA GLY A 17 10.81 -4.80 0.45
C GLY A 17 10.83 -4.64 -1.08
N SER A 18 10.22 -3.59 -1.63
CA SER A 18 10.39 -3.23 -3.06
C SER A 18 11.86 -2.85 -3.36
N LYS A 19 12.23 -2.83 -4.65
CA LYS A 19 13.60 -2.51 -5.08
C LYS A 19 14.15 -1.22 -4.46
N TYR A 20 13.28 -0.23 -4.23
CA TYR A 20 13.65 1.11 -3.77
C TYR A 20 13.40 1.33 -2.27
N SER A 21 12.84 0.35 -1.54
CA SER A 21 12.54 0.44 -0.11
C SER A 21 13.04 -0.80 0.63
N ARG A 22 14.35 -1.05 0.56
CA ARG A 22 15.02 -2.23 1.11
C ARG A 22 15.93 -1.99 2.33
N GLU A 23 15.85 -0.80 2.91
CA GLU A 23 16.62 -0.45 4.11
C GLU A 23 15.78 -0.64 5.37
N HIS A 24 16.44 -0.96 6.49
CA HIS A 24 15.79 -1.04 7.80
C HIS A 24 16.77 -0.62 8.89
N LYS A 25 16.26 0.03 9.95
CA LYS A 25 17.10 0.63 11.00
C LYS A 25 17.90 -0.39 11.83
N LYS A 26 17.45 -1.65 11.87
CA LYS A 26 18.01 -2.70 12.73
C LYS A 26 18.30 -4.03 12.04
N LEU A 27 17.66 -4.29 10.89
CA LEU A 27 17.65 -5.60 10.25
C LEU A 27 18.27 -5.45 8.87
N SER A 28 18.97 -6.49 8.43
CA SER A 28 19.46 -6.66 7.07
C SER A 28 18.43 -7.36 6.21
N VAL A 29 18.46 -7.15 4.89
CA VAL A 29 17.68 -7.94 3.92
C VAL A 29 18.02 -9.43 3.92
N LEU A 30 19.11 -9.83 4.60
CA LEU A 30 19.48 -11.22 4.81
C LEU A 30 18.76 -11.85 6.01
N ASP A 31 18.20 -11.05 6.91
CA ASP A 31 17.47 -11.54 8.09
C ASP A 31 16.07 -11.97 7.66
N LYS A 32 15.60 -13.12 8.16
CA LYS A 32 14.25 -13.63 7.81
C LYS A 32 13.17 -12.67 8.32
N GLU A 33 13.40 -12.10 9.49
CA GLU A 33 12.52 -11.15 10.18
C GLU A 33 12.31 -9.87 9.36
N TYR A 34 13.29 -9.49 8.52
CA TYR A 34 13.13 -8.36 7.60
C TYR A 34 11.95 -8.55 6.66
N TRP A 35 11.73 -9.78 6.21
CA TRP A 35 10.68 -10.15 5.25
C TRP A 35 9.39 -10.62 5.92
N SER A 36 9.31 -10.55 7.25
CA SER A 36 8.13 -10.91 8.01
C SER A 36 7.09 -9.79 7.99
N PHE A 37 6.58 -9.48 6.79
CA PHE A 37 5.51 -8.50 6.58
C PHE A 37 4.61 -8.94 5.42
N SER A 38 3.41 -8.37 5.39
CA SER A 38 2.40 -8.57 4.34
C SER A 38 1.86 -7.22 3.88
N TRP A 39 0.80 -7.26 3.06
CA TRP A 39 0.03 -6.06 2.73
C TRP A 39 -0.57 -5.37 3.96
N HIS A 40 -0.70 -6.07 5.10
CA HIS A 40 -1.17 -5.50 6.35
C HIS A 40 -0.20 -4.42 6.87
N GLU A 41 1.08 -4.76 7.02
CA GLU A 41 2.11 -3.81 7.47
C GLU A 41 2.27 -2.62 6.51
N ILE A 42 2.09 -2.85 5.22
CA ILE A 42 2.08 -1.76 4.21
C ILE A 42 0.93 -0.80 4.50
N GLY A 43 -0.27 -1.33 4.78
CA GLY A 43 -1.44 -0.51 5.10
C GLY A 43 -1.30 0.25 6.42
N VAL A 44 -0.86 -0.41 7.50
CA VAL A 44 -0.88 0.21 8.85
C VAL A 44 0.35 1.05 9.19
N PHE A 45 1.44 0.94 8.42
CA PHE A 45 2.69 1.68 8.68
C PHE A 45 3.19 2.47 7.46
N ASP A 46 3.33 1.82 6.30
CA ASP A 46 3.95 2.46 5.12
C ASP A 46 3.06 3.60 4.60
N LEU A 47 1.78 3.32 4.35
CA LEU A 47 0.82 4.31 3.85
C LEU A 47 0.69 5.52 4.81
N PRO A 48 0.44 5.34 6.11
CA PRO A 48 0.46 6.43 7.09
C PRO A 48 1.70 7.31 7.01
N SER A 49 2.88 6.70 7.01
CA SER A 49 4.16 7.43 6.99
C SER A 49 4.35 8.22 5.69
N MET A 50 3.95 7.64 4.55
CA MET A 50 4.02 8.33 3.26
C MET A 50 3.02 9.49 3.17
N ILE A 51 1.78 9.29 3.62
CA ILE A 51 0.74 10.34 3.60
C ILE A 51 1.16 11.52 4.49
N ASP A 52 1.61 11.25 5.71
CA ASP A 52 2.06 12.28 6.64
C ASP A 52 3.24 13.07 6.06
N TYR A 53 4.21 12.38 5.45
CA TYR A 53 5.33 13.04 4.81
C TYR A 53 4.88 13.96 3.66
N VAL A 54 3.97 13.51 2.80
CA VAL A 54 3.46 14.34 1.69
C VAL A 54 2.70 15.56 2.21
N ILE A 55 1.83 15.38 3.20
CA ILE A 55 1.08 16.48 3.84
C ILE A 55 2.03 17.48 4.49
N GLU A 56 3.02 17.02 5.25
CA GLU A 56 4.01 17.88 5.89
C GLU A 56 4.83 18.67 4.87
N LYS A 57 5.24 18.02 3.76
CA LYS A 57 6.06 18.66 2.73
C LYS A 57 5.31 19.64 1.86
N THR A 58 4.05 19.37 1.56
CA THR A 58 3.25 20.19 0.63
C THR A 58 2.41 21.24 1.36
N GLY A 59 2.12 21.04 2.65
CA GLY A 59 1.16 21.86 3.40
C GLY A 59 -0.31 21.55 3.05
N SER A 60 -0.55 20.53 2.22
CA SER A 60 -1.90 20.09 1.84
C SER A 60 -2.60 19.47 3.03
N SER A 61 -3.89 19.77 3.25
CA SER A 61 -4.67 19.12 4.32
C SER A 61 -5.12 17.70 3.97
N LYS A 62 -5.24 17.41 2.67
CA LYS A 62 -5.69 16.13 2.14
C LYS A 62 -4.99 15.80 0.83
N ILE A 63 -5.01 14.52 0.45
CA ILE A 63 -4.49 14.04 -0.83
C ILE A 63 -5.53 13.21 -1.59
N PHE A 64 -5.36 13.12 -2.91
CA PHE A 64 -5.98 12.05 -3.70
C PHE A 64 -5.09 10.82 -3.65
N TYR A 65 -5.67 9.65 -3.38
CA TYR A 65 -4.95 8.39 -3.41
C TYR A 65 -5.38 7.59 -4.65
N VAL A 66 -4.42 7.06 -5.39
CA VAL A 66 -4.65 6.17 -6.53
C VAL A 66 -3.96 4.85 -6.22
N GLY A 67 -4.74 3.79 -6.05
CA GLY A 67 -4.22 2.44 -5.79
C GLY A 67 -4.49 1.52 -6.96
N HIS A 68 -3.53 0.65 -7.28
CA HIS A 68 -3.72 -0.44 -8.24
C HIS A 68 -3.46 -1.80 -7.60
N SER A 69 -4.34 -2.78 -7.83
CA SER A 69 -4.19 -4.15 -7.33
C SER A 69 -3.93 -4.17 -5.81
N GLN A 70 -2.80 -4.72 -5.34
CA GLN A 70 -2.42 -4.72 -3.92
C GLN A 70 -2.39 -3.33 -3.27
N GLY A 71 -2.10 -2.26 -4.03
CA GLY A 71 -2.16 -0.89 -3.54
C GLY A 71 -3.57 -0.46 -3.12
N THR A 72 -4.61 -1.11 -3.65
CA THR A 72 -6.00 -0.94 -3.17
C THR A 72 -6.23 -1.70 -1.87
N THR A 73 -5.72 -2.94 -1.76
CA THR A 73 -5.81 -3.75 -0.54
C THR A 73 -5.15 -3.05 0.64
N SER A 74 -3.93 -2.53 0.47
CA SER A 74 -3.22 -1.80 1.52
C SER A 74 -3.96 -0.53 1.93
N PHE A 75 -4.59 0.18 0.98
CA PHE A 75 -5.44 1.33 1.32
C PHE A 75 -6.66 0.91 2.14
N PHE A 76 -7.34 -0.18 1.79
CA PHE A 76 -8.49 -0.66 2.56
C PHE A 76 -8.09 -1.08 3.98
N VAL A 77 -6.93 -1.73 4.15
CA VAL A 77 -6.38 -2.03 5.49
C VAL A 77 -6.14 -0.73 6.28
N MET A 78 -5.49 0.26 5.68
CA MET A 78 -5.25 1.54 6.34
C MET A 78 -6.59 2.20 6.74
N ALA A 79 -7.54 2.29 5.81
CA ALA A 79 -8.82 2.95 6.04
C ALA A 79 -9.67 2.28 7.13
N SER A 80 -9.51 0.97 7.35
CA SER A 80 -10.20 0.22 8.41
C SER A 80 -9.46 0.26 9.75
N GLU A 81 -8.14 0.03 9.75
CA GLU A 81 -7.33 -0.09 10.97
C GLU A 81 -6.85 1.27 11.52
N LYS A 82 -6.84 2.31 10.68
CA LYS A 82 -6.38 3.67 10.98
C LYS A 82 -7.43 4.70 10.50
N PRO A 83 -8.67 4.68 11.05
CA PRO A 83 -9.76 5.51 10.56
C PRO A 83 -9.46 7.02 10.58
N GLU A 84 -8.55 7.49 11.43
CA GLU A 84 -8.08 8.87 11.46
C GLU A 84 -7.39 9.33 10.16
N TYR A 85 -6.90 8.39 9.33
CA TYR A 85 -6.34 8.72 8.02
C TYR A 85 -7.42 8.96 6.96
N ASN A 86 -8.66 8.55 7.19
CA ASN A 86 -9.75 8.81 6.24
C ASN A 86 -9.99 10.32 6.08
N ASP A 87 -9.77 11.11 7.13
CA ASP A 87 -9.87 12.58 7.10
C ASP A 87 -8.77 13.26 6.26
N LYS A 88 -7.68 12.54 5.96
CA LYS A 88 -6.54 13.00 5.14
C LYS A 88 -6.69 12.62 3.66
N ILE A 89 -7.75 11.91 3.29
CA ILE A 89 -7.98 11.45 1.91
C ILE A 89 -9.18 12.21 1.33
N GLU A 90 -8.98 12.89 0.22
CA GLU A 90 -10.06 13.59 -0.49
C GLU A 90 -10.88 12.61 -1.33
N ALA A 91 -10.22 11.74 -2.08
CA ALA A 91 -10.84 10.61 -2.75
C ALA A 91 -9.82 9.48 -3.00
N MET A 92 -10.33 8.25 -3.08
CA MET A 92 -9.59 7.06 -3.46
C MET A 92 -10.04 6.55 -4.83
N PHE A 93 -9.12 6.48 -5.78
CA PHE A 93 -9.31 5.86 -7.09
C PHE A 93 -8.71 4.44 -7.09
N ALA A 94 -9.58 3.44 -6.97
CA ALA A 94 -9.18 2.04 -6.89
C ALA A 94 -9.20 1.36 -8.28
N LEU A 95 -8.03 1.10 -8.84
CA LEU A 95 -7.83 0.45 -10.13
C LEU A 95 -7.58 -1.06 -9.95
N ALA A 96 -8.39 -1.91 -10.57
CA ALA A 96 -8.37 -3.36 -10.36
C ALA A 96 -8.38 -3.75 -8.86
N PRO A 97 -9.43 -3.37 -8.10
CA PRO A 97 -9.44 -3.49 -6.65
C PRO A 97 -9.45 -4.95 -6.18
N VAL A 98 -8.67 -5.22 -5.13
CA VAL A 98 -8.61 -6.54 -4.47
C VAL A 98 -8.98 -6.38 -3.01
N ALA A 99 -10.28 -6.53 -2.72
CA ALA A 99 -10.82 -6.52 -1.35
C ALA A 99 -11.21 -7.93 -0.87
N PHE A 100 -11.78 -8.74 -1.76
CA PHE A 100 -12.15 -10.13 -1.49
C PHE A 100 -11.69 -11.02 -2.65
N MET A 101 -11.02 -12.12 -2.36
CA MET A 101 -10.47 -13.02 -3.38
C MET A 101 -11.33 -14.27 -3.64
N ALA A 102 -12.47 -14.41 -2.94
CA ALA A 102 -13.29 -15.63 -2.91
C ALA A 102 -13.76 -16.15 -4.28
N ASN A 103 -13.85 -15.30 -5.31
CA ASN A 103 -14.31 -15.67 -6.65
C ASN A 103 -13.26 -15.43 -7.75
N MET A 104 -11.97 -15.34 -7.39
CA MET A 104 -10.92 -15.06 -8.36
C MET A 104 -10.67 -16.27 -9.27
N ARG A 105 -10.88 -16.10 -10.59
CA ARG A 105 -10.70 -17.16 -11.61
C ARG A 105 -9.28 -17.24 -12.18
N SER A 106 -8.38 -16.36 -11.74
CA SER A 106 -7.00 -16.36 -12.20
C SER A 106 -6.30 -17.64 -11.74
N PRO A 107 -5.71 -18.44 -12.66
CA PRO A 107 -5.04 -19.69 -12.31
C PRO A 107 -3.95 -19.51 -11.24
N LEU A 108 -3.21 -18.40 -11.28
CA LEU A 108 -2.17 -18.08 -10.30
C LEU A 108 -2.74 -17.99 -8.88
N PHE A 109 -3.86 -17.28 -8.71
CA PHE A 109 -4.46 -17.07 -7.39
C PHE A 109 -5.22 -18.29 -6.89
N GLN A 110 -5.78 -19.11 -7.79
CA GLN A 110 -6.35 -20.41 -7.42
C GLN A 110 -5.30 -21.42 -6.97
N ILE A 111 -4.09 -21.36 -7.55
CA ILE A 111 -2.96 -22.18 -7.11
C ILE A 111 -2.48 -21.67 -5.75
N LEU A 112 -2.26 -20.36 -5.59
CA LEU A 112 -1.78 -19.79 -4.33
C LEU A 112 -2.75 -20.00 -3.16
N SER A 113 -4.07 -19.97 -3.37
CA SER A 113 -5.05 -20.26 -2.32
C SER A 113 -4.97 -21.70 -1.79
N GLN A 114 -4.40 -22.64 -2.56
CA GLN A 114 -4.20 -24.03 -2.09
C GLN A 114 -3.00 -24.16 -1.16
N PHE A 115 -2.14 -23.14 -1.05
CA PHE A 115 -0.95 -23.12 -0.21
C PHE A 115 -1.10 -22.18 1.00
N GLU A 116 -2.30 -21.66 1.27
CA GLU A 116 -2.57 -20.73 2.37
C GLU A 116 -2.23 -21.35 3.74
N ASP A 117 -2.46 -22.67 3.91
CA ASP A 117 -2.10 -23.43 5.13
C ASP A 117 -0.59 -23.66 5.33
N ILE A 118 0.26 -23.38 4.33
CA ILE A 118 1.72 -23.66 4.39
C ILE A 118 2.53 -22.39 4.71
N LEU A 119 1.90 -21.21 4.69
CA LEU A 119 2.56 -19.91 4.85
C LEU A 119 2.25 -19.20 6.18
N HIS A 120 1.60 -19.89 7.12
CA HIS A 120 1.43 -19.46 8.51
C HIS A 120 2.35 -20.23 9.47
#